data_AF-A0A934BCC9-F1
#
_entry.id   AF-A0A934BCC9-F1
#
_cell.length_a   1.000
_cell.length_b   1.000
_cell.length_c   1.000
_cell.angle_alpha   90.00
_cell.angle_beta   90.00
_cell.angle_gamma   90.00
#
_symmetry.space_group_name_H-M   'P 1'
#
loop_
_entity.id
_entity.type
_entity.pdbx_description
1 polymer ?
#
loop_
_entity_poly.entity_id
_entity_poly.type
_entity_poly.pdbx_seq_one_letter_code
_entity_poly.pdbx_strand_id
1 'polypeptide(L)' 'MKYIGIDYHKQYFVATAMDERGRIISKDKVSTDRDSI' A
#
# COMPACT_ATOMS: atom_id res chain seq x y z
N MET A 1 -15.69 6.39 6.08
CA MET A 1 -15.27 5.51 4.94
C MET A 1 -13.81 5.11 5.10
N LYS A 2 -13.32 4.07 4.41
CA LYS A 2 -11.87 3.75 4.35
C LYS A 2 -11.38 3.92 2.91
N TYR A 3 -10.23 4.56 2.75
CA TYR A 3 -9.59 4.79 1.46
C TYR A 3 -8.32 3.97 1.36
N ILE A 4 -8.04 3.41 0.19
CA ILE A 4 -6.80 2.66 -0.06
C ILE A 4 -6.07 3.34 -1.20
N GLY A 5 -4.85 3.79 -0.92
CA GLY A 5 -3.89 4.20 -1.93
C GLY A 5 -2.98 3.05 -2.28
N ILE A 6 -2.83 2.75 -3.58
CA ILE A 6 -1.85 1.79 -4.08
C ILE A 6 -0.76 2.57 -4.82
N ASP A 7 0.46 2.46 -4.32
CA ASP A 7 1.66 2.97 -4.98
C ASP A 7 2.38 1.82 -5.68
N TYR A 8 2.54 1.98 -6.99
CA TYR A 8 3.17 1.02 -7.88
C TYR A 8 4.61 1.44 -8.14
N HIS A 9 5.55 0.77 -7.48
CA HIS A 9 6.97 0.91 -7.78
C HIS A 9 7.50 -0.32 -8.52
N LYS A 10 8.60 -0.17 -9.27
CA LYS A 10 9.17 -1.27 -10.08
C LYS A 10 9.64 -2.47 -9.26
N GLN A 11 9.88 -2.27 -7.96
CA GLN A 11 10.47 -3.28 -7.05
C GLN A 11 9.55 -3.63 -5.89
N TYR A 12 8.47 -2.88 -5.68
CA TYR A 12 7.53 -3.13 -4.60
C TYR A 12 6.17 -2.49 -4.86
N PHE A 13 5.14 -3.05 -4.25
CA PHE A 13 3.84 -2.43 -4.11
C PHE A 13 3.66 -1.92 -2.67
N VAL A 14 3.02 -0.77 -2.53
CA VAL A 14 2.63 -0.26 -1.21
C VAL A 14 1.13 -0.05 -1.18
N ALA A 15 0.46 -0.69 -0.23
CA ALA A 15 -0.93 -0.42 0.09
C ALA A 15 -0.99 0.44 1.35
N THR A 16 -1.64 1.60 1.28
CA THR A 16 -1.84 2.49 2.43
C THR A 16 -3.33 2.66 2.68
N ALA A 17 -3.80 2.24 3.86
CA ALA A 17 -5.17 2.46 4.29
C ALA A 17 -5.26 3.76 5.08
N MET A 18 -6.23 4.60 4.73
CA MET A 18 -6.45 5.91 5.34
C MET A 18 -7.89 6.06 5.82
N ASP A 19 -8.06 6.83 6.90
CA ASP A 19 -9.36 7.34 7.29
C ASP A 19 -9.82 8.49 6.37
N GLU A 20 -11.05 8.95 6.58
CA GLU A 20 -11.65 10.04 5.81
C GLU A 20 -11.00 11.41 5.99
N ARG A 21 -10.13 11.57 6.99
CA ARG A 21 -9.35 12.78 7.22
C ARG A 21 -7.95 12.66 6.60
N GLY A 22 -7.69 11.58 5.86
CA GLY A 22 -6.39 11.30 5.25
C GLY A 22 -5.34 10.79 6.24
N ARG A 23 -5.72 10.42 7.47
CA ARG A 23 -4.77 9.86 8.43
C ARG A 23 -4.50 8.40 8.10
N ILE A 24 -3.22 8.03 8.08
CA ILE A 24 -2.80 6.65 7.80
C ILE A 24 -3.21 5.76 8.99
N ILE A 25 -3.95 4.70 8.69
CA ILE A 25 -4.37 3.67 9.65
C ILE A 25 -3.38 2.51 9.60
N SER A 26 -3.02 2.06 8.39
CA SER A 26 -2.08 0.97 8.17
C SER A 26 -1.36 1.12 6.83
N LYS A 27 -0.20 0.47 6.73
CA LYS A 27 0.64 0.49 5.54
C LYS A 27 1.36 -0.84 5.40
N ASP A 28 1.17 -1.49 4.26
CA ASP A 28 1.85 -2.73 3.91
C ASP A 28 2.69 -2.55 2.65
N LYS A 29 3.85 -3.19 2.65
CA LYS A 29 4.80 -3.17 1.53
C LYS A 29 5.12 -4.61 1.14
N VAL A 30 4.98 -4.92 -0.13
CA VAL A 30 5.27 -6.24 -0.69
C VAL A 30 6.26 -6.08 -1.84
N SER A 31 7.30 -6.92 -1.89
CA SER A 31 8.24 -6.93 -3.01
C SER A 31 7.54 -7.39 -4.29
N THR A 32 7.90 -6.81 -5.43
CA THR A 32 7.45 -7.29 -6.74
C THR A 32 8.34 -8.39 -7.30
N ASP A 33 9.38 -8.81 -6.57
CA ASP A 33 10.22 -9.93 -6.98
C ASP A 33 9.35 -11.18 -7.13
N ARG A 34 9.59 -11.94 -8.19
CA ARG A 34 8.74 -13.07 -8.59
C ARG A 34 8.73 -14.21 -7.57
N ASP A 35 9.72 -14.25 -6.68
CA ASP A 35 9.81 -15.18 -5.55
C ASP A 35 9.01 -14.71 -4.32
N SER A 36 8.47 -13.48 -4.35
CA SER A 36 7.73 -12.84 -3.24
C SER A 36 6.21 -12.78 -3.45
N ILE A 37 5.69 -13.32 -4.57
CA ILE A 37 4.26 -13.40 -4.94
C ILE A 37 3.92 -14.87 -5.19
#